data_AF-A0A2V9DMN3-F1
#
_entry.id   AF-A0A2V9DMN3-F1
#
_cell.length_a   1.000
_cell.length_b   1.000
_cell.length_c   1.000
_cell.angle_alpha   90.00
_cell.angle_beta   90.00
_cell.angle_gamma   90.00
#
_symmetry.space_group_name_H-M   'P 1'
#
loop_
_entity.id
_entity.type
_entity.pdbx_description
1 polymer ?
#
loop_
_entity_poly.entity_id
_entity_poly.type
_entity_poly.pdbx_seq_one_letter_code
_entity_poly.pdbx_strand_id
1 'polypeptide(L)'
;MCLLGAARTGGQAESAQKPLMAEQYFKNVQVLRGISVKEFMDTMGFFAASLGENCTFCHVEESSGDWAKYADDNANKQTARKMILMMNAINKSYFGGRRMLTCYSCHRGGETPRVTPNLAEQYSAPVLEVPDEITEQAPGAPSADQVLDQYIQALGGAQRLASLTSFVARGTYQGYDDPEKHAAEIYAKAPDERTIIVHGANGESTTTYDGHSAWIAAPDTDQPMPVMTLTGGDLQGAKVDATLSFPTGIKQAFSQWRVGFPTTLNDRDVQVVQGSNPGETPVKFYFDQQSGLLVRVVRYTNLPVGLNPTQIDFADYRDVSGVKVPFRWTVTWTDGRSVTELNQVQPNAAVDAAKFAKPAPPSPVKSAKP
;
A
#
# COMPACT_ATOMS: atom_id res chain seq x y z
N MET A 1 35.55 36.59 -27.44
CA MET A 1 34.13 36.20 -27.34
C MET A 1 33.99 34.83 -28.01
N CYS A 2 34.31 33.75 -27.30
CA CYS A 2 34.17 32.36 -27.76
C CYS A 2 33.06 31.71 -26.95
N LEU A 3 31.95 31.40 -27.61
CA LEU A 3 30.80 30.69 -27.04
C LEU A 3 31.03 29.17 -27.22
N LEU A 4 31.33 28.48 -26.13
CA LEU A 4 31.27 27.02 -26.04
C LEU A 4 29.83 26.62 -25.72
N GLY A 5 29.13 26.04 -26.69
CA GLY A 5 27.83 25.42 -26.50
C GLY A 5 27.97 24.05 -25.84
N ALA A 6 27.47 23.92 -24.61
CA ALA A 6 27.32 22.64 -23.95
C ALA A 6 26.13 21.88 -24.57
N ALA A 7 26.42 20.75 -25.23
CA ALA A 7 25.40 19.81 -25.68
C ALA A 7 24.78 19.12 -24.46
N ARG A 8 23.47 19.34 -24.26
CA ARG A 8 22.66 18.54 -23.34
C ARG A 8 22.41 17.19 -23.99
N THR A 9 23.04 16.14 -23.50
CA THR A 9 22.64 14.76 -23.74
C THR A 9 21.31 14.53 -23.02
N GLY A 10 20.20 14.56 -23.76
CA GLY A 10 18.91 14.10 -23.26
C GLY A 10 18.97 12.59 -23.01
N GLY A 11 18.91 12.20 -21.74
CA GLY A 11 18.58 10.82 -21.39
C GLY A 11 17.21 10.49 -21.99
N GLN A 12 17.15 9.44 -22.79
CA GLN A 12 15.89 8.85 -23.23
C GLN A 12 15.13 8.46 -21.96
N ALA A 13 13.99 9.12 -21.72
CA ALA A 13 13.00 8.60 -20.81
C ALA A 13 12.59 7.21 -21.34
N GLU A 14 13.01 6.15 -20.65
CA GLU A 14 12.47 4.82 -20.87
C GLU A 14 10.95 4.94 -20.79
N SER A 15 10.28 4.58 -21.88
CA SER A 15 8.81 4.60 -21.93
C SER A 15 8.29 3.79 -20.74
N ALA A 16 7.49 4.41 -19.87
CA ALA A 16 6.78 3.72 -18.81
C ALA A 16 6.11 2.47 -19.41
N GLN A 17 6.67 1.29 -19.16
CA GLN A 17 6.16 0.05 -19.73
C GLN A 17 4.73 -0.13 -19.24
N LYS A 18 3.80 -0.28 -20.17
CA LYS A 18 2.40 -0.56 -19.83
C LYS A 18 2.34 -1.81 -18.94
N PRO A 19 1.56 -1.79 -17.85
CA PRO A 19 1.42 -2.95 -16.98
C PRO A 19 0.86 -4.14 -17.77
N LEU A 20 1.32 -5.36 -17.45
CA LEU A 20 0.76 -6.56 -18.04
C LEU A 20 -0.66 -6.77 -17.50
N MET A 21 -1.62 -7.02 -18.40
CA MET A 21 -3.02 -7.20 -18.04
C MET A 21 -3.30 -8.64 -17.60
N ALA A 22 -4.25 -8.80 -16.69
CA ALA A 22 -4.59 -10.09 -16.10
C ALA A 22 -4.91 -11.16 -17.17
N GLU A 23 -5.73 -10.84 -18.17
CA GLU A 23 -6.11 -11.78 -19.24
C GLU A 23 -5.00 -12.11 -20.24
N GLN A 24 -3.90 -11.35 -20.22
CA GLN A 24 -2.72 -11.62 -21.05
C GLN A 24 -1.77 -12.60 -20.37
N TYR A 25 -1.84 -12.68 -19.03
CA TYR A 25 -0.93 -13.47 -18.22
C TYR A 25 -1.60 -14.71 -17.64
N PHE A 26 -2.72 -14.54 -16.94
CA PHE A 26 -3.45 -15.63 -16.31
C PHE A 26 -4.36 -16.34 -17.31
N LYS A 27 -4.44 -17.66 -17.15
CA LYS A 27 -5.39 -18.49 -17.92
C LYS A 27 -6.79 -18.37 -17.30
N ASN A 28 -7.81 -18.52 -18.15
CA ASN A 28 -9.22 -18.61 -17.72
C ASN A 28 -9.76 -17.35 -16.98
N VAL A 29 -9.27 -16.16 -17.33
CA VAL A 29 -9.84 -14.88 -16.87
C VAL A 29 -11.10 -14.55 -17.68
N GLN A 30 -12.26 -14.59 -17.00
CA GLN A 30 -13.57 -14.39 -17.65
C GLN A 30 -14.19 -13.03 -17.34
N VAL A 31 -14.35 -12.69 -16.06
CA VAL A 31 -15.09 -11.47 -15.63
C VAL A 31 -14.20 -10.33 -15.11
N LEU A 32 -12.96 -10.63 -14.70
CA LEU A 32 -11.99 -9.65 -14.18
C LEU A 32 -10.93 -9.29 -15.23
N ARG A 33 -11.38 -8.84 -16.42
CA ARG A 33 -10.51 -8.46 -17.53
C ARG A 33 -10.24 -6.95 -17.51
N GLY A 34 -9.13 -6.52 -18.10
CA GLY A 34 -8.78 -5.10 -18.23
C GLY A 34 -8.20 -4.47 -16.95
N ILE A 35 -7.80 -5.28 -15.99
CA ILE A 35 -7.04 -4.88 -14.80
C ILE A 35 -5.61 -5.44 -14.88
N SER A 36 -4.66 -4.81 -14.19
CA SER A 36 -3.27 -5.28 -14.18
C SER A 36 -3.14 -6.63 -13.44
N VAL A 37 -2.04 -7.36 -13.67
CA VAL A 37 -1.74 -8.58 -12.91
C VAL A 37 -1.72 -8.31 -11.40
N LYS A 38 -1.18 -7.16 -10.97
CA LYS A 38 -1.14 -6.77 -9.55
C LYS A 38 -2.55 -6.51 -9.00
N GLU A 39 -3.37 -5.75 -9.71
CA GLU A 39 -4.78 -5.49 -9.32
C GLU A 39 -5.62 -6.77 -9.28
N PHE A 40 -5.32 -7.74 -10.15
CA PHE A 40 -5.97 -9.05 -10.11
C PHE A 40 -5.58 -9.82 -8.84
N MET A 41 -4.30 -9.81 -8.45
CA MET A 41 -3.85 -10.44 -7.20
C MET A 41 -4.45 -9.76 -5.97
N ASP A 42 -4.52 -8.43 -5.94
CA ASP A 42 -5.19 -7.69 -4.87
C ASP A 42 -6.68 -8.02 -4.79
N THR A 43 -7.31 -8.29 -5.93
CA THR A 43 -8.71 -8.74 -5.99
C THR A 43 -8.88 -10.11 -5.34
N MET A 44 -7.91 -11.01 -5.47
CA MET A 44 -7.93 -12.30 -4.76
C MET A 44 -7.78 -12.09 -3.24
N GLY A 45 -6.87 -11.23 -2.80
CA GLY A 45 -6.72 -10.84 -1.39
C GLY A 45 -8.00 -10.23 -0.83
N PHE A 46 -8.66 -9.36 -1.60
CA PHE A 46 -9.95 -8.77 -1.21
C PHE A 46 -11.07 -9.81 -1.08
N PHE A 47 -11.09 -10.85 -1.94
CA PHE A 47 -12.02 -11.97 -1.78
C PHE A 47 -11.75 -12.74 -0.49
N ALA A 48 -10.49 -13.14 -0.26
CA ALA A 48 -10.07 -13.82 0.97
C ALA A 48 -10.52 -13.06 2.23
N ALA A 49 -10.23 -11.76 2.30
CA ALA A 49 -10.66 -10.90 3.41
C ALA A 49 -12.19 -10.74 3.50
N SER A 50 -12.90 -10.70 2.37
CA SER A 50 -14.36 -10.61 2.37
C SER A 50 -15.04 -11.88 2.88
N LEU A 51 -14.49 -13.04 2.54
CA LEU A 51 -15.03 -14.36 2.86
C LEU A 51 -14.54 -14.90 4.21
N GLY A 52 -13.42 -14.39 4.73
CA GLY A 52 -12.75 -14.95 5.90
C GLY A 52 -11.97 -16.24 5.58
N GLU A 53 -11.61 -16.44 4.32
CA GLU A 53 -11.06 -17.69 3.77
C GLU A 53 -9.69 -17.45 3.13
N ASN A 54 -8.99 -18.52 2.74
CA ASN A 54 -7.67 -18.45 2.12
C ASN A 54 -7.68 -18.84 0.62
N CYS A 55 -6.49 -18.84 0.00
CA CYS A 55 -6.33 -19.17 -1.41
C CYS A 55 -6.83 -20.59 -1.76
N THR A 56 -6.54 -21.61 -0.96
CA THR A 56 -6.90 -23.02 -1.23
C THR A 56 -8.35 -23.35 -0.90
N PHE A 57 -9.07 -22.48 -0.21
CA PHE A 57 -10.53 -22.58 -0.15
C PHE A 57 -11.16 -22.26 -1.52
N CYS A 58 -10.63 -21.24 -2.20
CA CYS A 58 -11.16 -20.78 -3.50
C CYS A 58 -10.56 -21.54 -4.69
N HIS A 59 -9.31 -21.93 -4.59
CA HIS A 59 -8.53 -22.65 -5.60
C HIS A 59 -8.28 -24.10 -5.18
N VAL A 60 -7.78 -24.94 -6.08
CA VAL A 60 -7.46 -26.34 -5.73
C VAL A 60 -6.23 -26.40 -4.84
N GLU A 61 -6.11 -27.42 -3.98
CA GLU A 61 -5.00 -27.56 -3.02
C GLU A 61 -3.62 -27.54 -3.71
N GLU A 62 -3.54 -28.15 -4.90
CA GLU A 62 -2.33 -28.21 -5.73
C GLU A 62 -1.89 -26.83 -6.25
N SER A 63 -2.71 -25.79 -6.06
CA SER A 63 -2.32 -24.40 -6.34
C SER A 63 -1.22 -23.92 -5.40
N SER A 64 -1.10 -24.51 -4.20
CA SER A 64 0.01 -24.26 -3.28
C SER A 64 1.31 -24.80 -3.87
N GLY A 65 2.04 -23.94 -4.58
CA GLY A 65 3.31 -24.27 -5.23
C GLY A 65 3.23 -24.47 -6.74
N ASP A 66 2.05 -24.37 -7.36
CA ASP A 66 1.89 -24.37 -8.81
C ASP A 66 0.91 -23.27 -9.26
N TRP A 67 1.45 -22.15 -9.76
CA TRP A 67 0.67 -21.05 -10.29
C TRP A 67 -0.26 -21.44 -11.44
N ALA A 68 0.03 -22.52 -12.18
CA ALA A 68 -0.83 -22.97 -13.28
C ALA A 68 -2.15 -23.55 -12.76
N LYS A 69 -2.14 -24.20 -11.59
CA LYS A 69 -3.32 -24.80 -10.95
C LYS A 69 -4.33 -23.78 -10.47
N TYR A 70 -3.89 -22.54 -10.20
CA TYR A 70 -4.80 -21.43 -9.94
C TYR A 70 -5.77 -21.15 -11.09
N ALA A 71 -5.54 -21.65 -12.31
CA ALA A 71 -6.47 -21.49 -13.44
C ALA A 71 -7.62 -22.50 -13.45
N ASP A 72 -7.47 -23.63 -12.74
CA ASP A 72 -8.44 -24.72 -12.73
C ASP A 72 -9.81 -24.21 -12.27
N ASP A 73 -10.85 -24.58 -13.03
CA ASP A 73 -12.21 -24.11 -12.76
C ASP A 73 -12.91 -25.00 -11.74
N ASN A 74 -13.71 -24.40 -10.87
CA ASN A 74 -14.45 -25.11 -9.84
C ASN A 74 -15.76 -24.36 -9.51
N ALA A 75 -16.60 -24.97 -8.67
CA ALA A 75 -17.89 -24.40 -8.28
C ALA A 75 -17.76 -23.05 -7.55
N ASN A 76 -16.71 -22.87 -6.74
CA ASN A 76 -16.45 -21.64 -5.98
C ASN A 76 -16.18 -20.47 -6.94
N LYS A 77 -15.31 -20.65 -7.94
CA LYS A 77 -15.05 -19.66 -8.99
C LYS A 77 -16.26 -19.34 -9.83
N GLN A 78 -17.02 -20.36 -10.25
CA GLN A 78 -18.25 -20.14 -11.02
C GLN A 78 -19.26 -19.30 -10.23
N THR A 79 -19.35 -19.53 -8.93
CA THR A 79 -20.19 -18.73 -8.01
C THR A 79 -19.63 -17.31 -7.86
N ALA A 80 -18.33 -17.15 -7.62
CA ALA A 80 -17.69 -15.84 -7.52
C ALA A 80 -17.93 -14.99 -8.78
N ARG A 81 -17.84 -15.57 -9.98
CA ARG A 81 -18.17 -14.87 -11.25
C ARG A 81 -19.61 -14.38 -11.28
N LYS A 82 -20.58 -15.19 -10.83
CA LYS A 82 -21.99 -14.77 -10.73
C LYS A 82 -22.15 -13.62 -9.74
N MET A 83 -21.46 -13.68 -8.60
CA MET A 83 -21.54 -12.63 -7.58
C MET A 83 -20.94 -11.31 -8.05
N ILE A 84 -19.81 -11.34 -8.77
CA ILE A 84 -19.21 -10.15 -9.40
C ILE A 84 -20.19 -9.51 -10.38
N LEU A 85 -20.81 -10.31 -11.25
CA LEU A 85 -21.80 -9.80 -12.21
C LEU A 85 -23.03 -9.22 -11.53
N MET A 86 -23.54 -9.88 -10.47
CA MET A 86 -24.67 -9.40 -9.69
C MET A 86 -24.36 -8.07 -8.99
N MET A 87 -23.23 -7.99 -8.27
CA MET A 87 -22.77 -6.77 -7.60
C MET A 87 -22.64 -5.61 -8.59
N ASN A 88 -21.96 -5.84 -9.72
CA ASN A 88 -21.80 -4.84 -10.77
C ASN A 88 -23.15 -4.39 -11.35
N ALA A 89 -24.07 -5.32 -11.59
CA ALA A 89 -25.41 -5.01 -12.09
C ALA A 89 -26.20 -4.15 -11.09
N ILE A 90 -26.14 -4.45 -9.79
CA ILE A 90 -26.85 -3.66 -8.76
C ILE A 90 -26.24 -2.26 -8.64
N ASN A 91 -24.91 -2.14 -8.56
CA ASN A 91 -24.22 -0.83 -8.56
C ASN A 91 -24.59 0.02 -9.77
N LYS A 92 -24.62 -0.58 -10.97
CA LYS A 92 -25.03 0.13 -12.19
C LYS A 92 -26.50 0.55 -12.16
N SER A 93 -27.39 -0.34 -11.74
CA SER A 93 -28.84 -0.14 -11.86
C SER A 93 -29.40 0.82 -10.81
N TYR A 94 -28.86 0.79 -9.58
CA TYR A 94 -29.45 1.50 -8.44
C TYR A 94 -28.57 2.61 -7.86
N PHE A 95 -27.27 2.60 -8.17
CA PHE A 95 -26.32 3.55 -7.60
C PHE A 95 -25.60 4.39 -8.66
N GLY A 96 -26.12 4.41 -9.89
CA GLY A 96 -25.54 5.19 -10.99
C GLY A 96 -24.11 4.76 -11.35
N GLY A 97 -23.77 3.49 -11.10
CA GLY A 97 -22.42 2.96 -11.27
C GLY A 97 -21.46 3.27 -10.12
N ARG A 98 -21.90 3.99 -9.08
CA ARG A 98 -21.09 4.18 -7.86
C ARG A 98 -20.95 2.84 -7.12
N ARG A 99 -19.77 2.60 -6.57
CA ARG A 99 -19.46 1.40 -5.78
C ARG A 99 -20.06 1.51 -4.38
N MET A 100 -21.33 1.13 -4.25
CA MET A 100 -22.04 1.09 -2.96
C MET A 100 -22.11 -0.32 -2.39
N LEU A 101 -22.22 -1.32 -3.27
CA LEU A 101 -22.11 -2.74 -2.90
C LEU A 101 -20.74 -3.28 -3.30
N THR A 102 -20.14 -4.03 -2.40
CA THR A 102 -18.85 -4.71 -2.54
C THR A 102 -18.99 -6.16 -2.08
N CYS A 103 -17.97 -6.99 -2.28
CA CYS A 103 -17.97 -8.32 -1.65
C CYS A 103 -18.05 -8.20 -0.12
N TYR A 104 -17.32 -7.26 0.47
CA TYR A 104 -17.31 -7.04 1.92
C TYR A 104 -18.64 -6.53 2.47
N SER A 105 -19.38 -5.67 1.75
CA SER A 105 -20.69 -5.17 2.22
C SER A 105 -21.72 -6.29 2.41
N CYS A 106 -21.58 -7.39 1.65
CA CYS A 106 -22.45 -8.56 1.75
C CYS A 106 -21.88 -9.61 2.70
N HIS A 107 -20.61 -9.99 2.52
CA HIS A 107 -20.01 -11.13 3.23
C HIS A 107 -19.53 -10.81 4.65
N ARG A 108 -18.98 -9.60 4.87
CA ARG A 108 -18.49 -9.13 6.19
C ARG A 108 -17.58 -10.13 6.92
N GLY A 109 -16.67 -10.77 6.19
CA GLY A 109 -15.73 -11.76 6.74
C GLY A 109 -16.32 -13.16 6.94
N GLY A 110 -17.43 -13.50 6.26
CA GLY A 110 -18.02 -14.83 6.28
C GLY A 110 -18.28 -15.40 4.88
N GLU A 111 -18.20 -16.71 4.76
CA GLU A 111 -18.40 -17.45 3.50
C GLU A 111 -19.75 -17.11 2.85
N THR A 112 -20.80 -16.88 3.66
CA THR A 112 -22.13 -16.52 3.19
C THR A 112 -22.63 -15.22 3.83
N PRO A 113 -23.34 -14.35 3.08
CA PRO A 113 -23.92 -13.13 3.63
C PRO A 113 -24.90 -13.41 4.78
N ARG A 114 -24.72 -12.71 5.91
CA ARG A 114 -25.64 -12.81 7.05
C ARG A 114 -26.93 -12.06 6.74
N VAL A 115 -28.06 -12.78 6.76
CA VAL A 115 -29.40 -12.20 6.53
C VAL A 115 -30.22 -12.00 7.81
N THR A 116 -29.68 -12.45 8.95
CA THR A 116 -30.32 -12.30 10.26
C THR A 116 -29.45 -11.38 11.14
N PRO A 117 -30.05 -10.37 11.82
CA PRO A 117 -29.32 -9.51 12.73
C PRO A 117 -28.65 -10.27 13.89
N ASN A 118 -27.45 -9.82 14.29
CA ASN A 118 -26.75 -10.35 15.45
C ASN A 118 -27.10 -9.53 16.71
N LEU A 119 -27.83 -10.14 17.65
CA LEU A 119 -28.23 -9.47 18.89
C LEU A 119 -27.03 -9.07 19.77
N ALA A 120 -25.91 -9.79 19.70
CA ALA A 120 -24.70 -9.40 20.42
C ALA A 120 -24.11 -8.10 19.88
N GLU A 121 -24.08 -7.92 18.55
CA GLU A 121 -23.67 -6.66 17.92
C GLU A 121 -24.64 -5.54 18.31
N GLN A 122 -25.96 -5.80 18.30
CA GLN A 122 -26.99 -4.82 18.62
C GLN A 122 -26.89 -4.25 20.05
N TYR A 123 -26.52 -5.07 21.03
CA TYR A 123 -26.40 -4.65 22.44
C TYR A 123 -24.95 -4.41 22.88
N SER A 124 -23.99 -4.46 21.96
CA SER A 124 -22.59 -4.09 22.21
C SER A 124 -22.41 -2.56 22.22
N ALA A 125 -21.29 -2.09 22.79
CA ALA A 125 -20.90 -0.70 22.61
C ALA A 125 -20.70 -0.41 21.11
N PRO A 126 -21.26 0.68 20.56
CA PRO A 126 -21.06 1.03 19.16
C PRO A 126 -19.57 1.13 18.83
N VAL A 127 -19.13 0.39 17.81
CA VAL A 127 -17.80 0.59 17.24
C VAL A 127 -17.88 1.86 16.38
N LEU A 128 -17.25 2.95 16.85
CA LEU A 128 -17.10 4.16 16.06
C LEU A 128 -16.02 3.92 15.00
N GLU A 129 -16.44 3.49 13.81
CA GLU A 129 -15.54 3.32 12.68
C GLU A 129 -15.26 4.67 12.02
N VAL A 130 -13.98 4.96 11.77
CA VAL A 130 -13.61 6.10 10.91
C VAL A 130 -14.06 5.77 9.49
N PRO A 131 -14.91 6.61 8.87
CA PRO A 131 -15.43 6.30 7.54
C PRO A 131 -14.31 6.13 6.53
N ASP A 132 -14.56 5.35 5.47
CA ASP A 132 -13.59 5.16 4.39
C ASP A 132 -13.18 6.47 3.72
N GLU A 133 -14.12 7.42 3.65
CA GLU A 133 -13.89 8.77 3.15
C GLU A 133 -14.46 9.83 4.11
N ILE A 134 -13.68 10.88 4.35
CA ILE A 134 -14.10 12.12 5.01
C ILE A 134 -14.66 13.05 3.93
N THR A 135 -15.99 13.13 3.84
CA THR A 135 -16.68 13.94 2.82
C THR A 135 -16.79 15.41 3.21
N GLU A 136 -16.72 15.72 4.51
CA GLU A 136 -16.89 17.07 5.05
C GLU A 136 -15.87 17.33 6.15
N GLN A 137 -15.47 18.60 6.30
CA GLN A 137 -14.63 19.04 7.41
C GLN A 137 -15.40 18.90 8.72
N ALA A 138 -14.80 18.26 9.73
CA ALA A 138 -15.40 18.16 11.05
C ALA A 138 -15.60 19.57 11.66
N PRO A 139 -16.81 19.90 12.16
CA PRO A 139 -17.08 21.19 12.76
C PRO A 139 -16.13 21.50 13.94
N GLY A 140 -15.50 22.67 13.92
CA GLY A 140 -14.58 23.09 14.99
C GLY A 140 -13.21 22.40 14.99
N ALA A 141 -12.95 21.47 14.07
CA ALA A 141 -11.64 20.86 13.91
C ALA A 141 -10.59 21.89 13.41
N PRO A 142 -9.30 21.71 13.74
CA PRO A 142 -8.23 22.54 13.19
C PRO A 142 -8.20 22.47 11.66
N SER A 143 -7.57 23.45 11.02
CA SER A 143 -7.28 23.36 9.59
C SER A 143 -6.27 22.24 9.34
N ALA A 144 -6.33 21.62 8.16
CA ALA A 144 -5.32 20.63 7.78
C ALA A 144 -3.91 21.22 7.79
N ASP A 145 -3.76 22.49 7.41
CA ASP A 145 -2.49 23.20 7.48
C ASP A 145 -1.92 23.25 8.91
N GLN A 146 -2.75 23.53 9.91
CA GLN A 146 -2.32 23.56 11.31
C GLN A 146 -1.81 22.19 11.78
N VAL A 147 -2.53 21.12 11.44
CA VAL A 147 -2.14 19.75 11.82
C VAL A 147 -0.83 19.35 11.11
N LEU A 148 -0.71 19.64 9.82
CA LEU A 148 0.48 19.33 9.03
C LEU A 148 1.69 20.18 9.44
N ASP A 149 1.49 21.43 9.83
CA ASP A 149 2.57 22.27 10.39
C ASP A 149 3.04 21.74 11.74
N GLN A 150 2.12 21.32 12.62
CA GLN A 150 2.48 20.69 13.88
C GLN A 150 3.30 19.42 13.65
N TYR A 151 2.92 18.60 12.67
CA TYR A 151 3.70 17.43 12.27
C TYR A 151 5.10 17.78 11.78
N ILE A 152 5.21 18.74 10.86
CA ILE A 152 6.51 19.23 10.35
C ILE A 152 7.40 19.72 11.50
N GLN A 153 6.83 20.43 12.48
CA GLN A 153 7.56 20.89 13.66
C GLN A 153 7.97 19.73 14.57
N ALA A 154 7.07 18.77 14.83
CA ALA A 154 7.35 17.59 15.65
C ALA A 154 8.49 16.73 15.08
N LEU A 155 8.62 16.69 13.75
CA LEU A 155 9.73 16.01 13.09
C LEU A 155 11.07 16.74 13.19
N GLY A 156 11.10 17.99 13.63
CA GLY A 156 12.32 18.81 13.72
C GLY A 156 12.25 20.14 12.98
N GLY A 157 11.15 20.45 12.30
CA GLY A 157 10.91 21.71 11.60
C GLY A 157 11.38 21.70 10.14
N ALA A 158 10.77 22.56 9.32
CA ALA A 158 10.93 22.58 7.86
C ALA A 158 12.39 22.70 7.39
N GLN A 159 13.21 23.53 8.06
CA GLN A 159 14.61 23.73 7.68
C GLN A 159 15.46 22.46 7.86
N ARG A 160 15.28 21.73 8.97
CA ARG A 160 16.02 20.48 9.21
C ARG A 160 15.53 19.37 8.30
N LEU A 161 14.22 19.27 8.08
CA LEU A 161 13.68 18.32 7.11
C LEU A 161 14.21 18.58 5.70
N ALA A 162 14.30 19.83 5.27
CA ALA A 162 14.86 20.17 3.96
C ALA A 162 16.36 19.86 3.81
N SER A 163 17.09 19.67 4.92
CA SER A 163 18.51 19.29 4.91
C SER A 163 18.74 17.78 4.75
N LEU A 164 17.69 16.97 4.90
CA LEU A 164 17.73 15.53 4.66
C LEU A 164 17.43 15.27 3.17
N THR A 165 18.47 15.02 2.38
CA THR A 165 18.36 14.83 0.92
C THR A 165 18.33 13.36 0.52
N SER A 166 18.80 12.47 1.39
CA SER A 166 18.81 11.03 1.19
C SER A 166 19.00 10.31 2.52
N PHE A 167 18.72 9.01 2.56
CA PHE A 167 19.26 8.15 3.62
C PHE A 167 19.42 6.71 3.13
N VAL A 168 20.31 5.99 3.81
CA VAL A 168 20.38 4.52 3.76
C VAL A 168 20.04 4.01 5.14
N ALA A 169 19.04 3.15 5.25
CA ALA A 169 18.66 2.50 6.50
C ALA A 169 18.84 0.99 6.42
N ARG A 170 19.14 0.39 7.56
CA ARG A 170 19.27 -1.06 7.72
C ARG A 170 18.46 -1.51 8.92
N GLY A 171 17.97 -2.73 8.85
CA GLY A 171 17.11 -3.29 9.88
C GLY A 171 16.70 -4.71 9.57
N THR A 172 15.52 -5.05 10.08
CA THR A 172 14.88 -6.34 9.89
C THR A 172 13.49 -6.16 9.34
N TYR A 173 13.03 -7.17 8.59
CA TYR A 173 11.68 -7.34 8.11
C TYR A 173 11.17 -8.70 8.59
N GLN A 174 9.94 -8.75 9.06
CA GLN A 174 9.26 -9.98 9.46
C GLN A 174 7.88 -10.02 8.85
N GLY A 175 7.58 -11.05 8.08
CA GLY A 175 6.24 -11.32 7.56
C GLY A 175 5.29 -11.84 8.64
N TYR A 176 4.00 -11.89 8.31
CA TYR A 176 3.00 -12.56 9.13
C TYR A 176 3.25 -14.08 9.11
N ASP A 177 3.16 -14.72 10.28
CA ASP A 177 3.50 -16.14 10.49
C ASP A 177 4.92 -16.55 10.06
N ASP A 178 5.81 -15.57 9.82
CA ASP A 178 7.23 -15.79 9.59
C ASP A 178 7.95 -15.89 10.95
N PRO A 179 8.52 -17.05 11.32
CA PRO A 179 9.21 -17.20 12.59
C PRO A 179 10.54 -16.44 12.63
N GLU A 180 11.10 -16.06 11.47
CA GLU A 180 12.40 -15.42 11.36
C GLU A 180 12.31 -13.93 11.04
N LYS A 181 13.40 -13.22 11.33
CA LYS A 181 13.60 -11.84 10.91
C LYS A 181 14.61 -11.83 9.78
N HIS A 182 14.22 -11.29 8.64
CA HIS A 182 15.08 -11.14 7.47
C HIS A 182 15.75 -9.78 7.45
N ALA A 183 16.98 -9.70 6.94
CA ALA A 183 17.67 -8.42 6.83
C ALA A 183 16.95 -7.52 5.82
N ALA A 184 16.82 -6.23 6.13
CA ALA A 184 16.20 -5.25 5.26
C ALA A 184 17.10 -4.03 5.06
N GLU A 185 17.10 -3.51 3.85
CA GLU A 185 17.78 -2.28 3.44
C GLU A 185 16.79 -1.32 2.81
N ILE A 186 16.91 -0.04 3.14
CA ILE A 186 16.07 1.01 2.59
C ILE A 186 16.95 2.10 2.06
N TYR A 187 16.70 2.46 0.81
CA TYR A 187 17.34 3.56 0.11
C TYR A 187 16.26 4.59 -0.17
N ALA A 188 16.51 5.83 0.18
CA ALA A 188 15.58 6.92 -0.09
C ALA A 188 16.34 8.16 -0.53
N LYS A 189 15.78 8.90 -1.47
CA LYS A 189 16.35 10.15 -1.96
C LYS A 189 15.24 11.15 -2.28
N ALA A 190 15.44 12.39 -1.83
CA ALA A 190 14.48 13.45 -2.02
C ALA A 190 14.34 13.82 -3.50
N PRO A 191 13.14 14.20 -3.96
CA PRO A 191 11.95 14.42 -3.14
C PRO A 191 11.14 13.14 -2.83
N ASP A 192 11.21 12.11 -3.66
CA ASP A 192 10.28 10.98 -3.58
C ASP A 192 10.80 9.69 -4.23
N GLU A 193 12.11 9.45 -4.29
CA GLU A 193 12.66 8.15 -4.73
C GLU A 193 12.82 7.22 -3.50
N ARG A 194 12.38 5.96 -3.60
CA ARG A 194 12.49 4.98 -2.50
C ARG A 194 12.57 3.53 -2.97
N THR A 195 13.47 2.78 -2.34
CA THR A 195 13.62 1.33 -2.54
C THR A 195 13.73 0.62 -1.20
N ILE A 196 12.98 -0.47 -1.02
CA ILE A 196 13.16 -1.44 0.06
C ILE A 196 13.65 -2.75 -0.54
N ILE A 197 14.71 -3.32 0.03
CA ILE A 197 15.20 -4.66 -0.28
C ILE A 197 15.09 -5.51 0.98
N VAL A 198 14.43 -6.66 0.87
CA VAL A 198 14.31 -7.67 1.94
C VAL A 198 15.06 -8.92 1.49
N HIS A 199 15.99 -9.37 2.32
CA HIS A 199 16.83 -10.55 2.10
C HIS A 199 16.14 -11.79 2.68
N GLY A 200 15.06 -12.23 2.02
CA GLY A 200 14.25 -13.37 2.44
C GLY A 200 14.95 -14.73 2.24
N ALA A 201 14.46 -15.76 2.93
CA ALA A 201 15.02 -17.12 2.83
C ALA A 201 14.94 -17.70 1.41
N ASN A 202 13.89 -17.37 0.67
CA ASN A 202 13.63 -17.84 -0.70
C ASN A 202 14.12 -16.87 -1.78
N GLY A 203 14.94 -15.87 -1.41
CA GLY A 203 15.46 -14.86 -2.32
C GLY A 203 15.07 -13.44 -1.93
N GLU A 204 15.63 -12.47 -2.65
CA GLU A 204 15.37 -11.06 -2.40
C GLU A 204 13.98 -10.64 -2.88
N SER A 205 13.30 -9.84 -2.06
CA SER A 205 12.14 -9.05 -2.47
C SER A 205 12.53 -7.57 -2.49
N THR A 206 12.28 -6.90 -3.61
CA THR A 206 12.59 -5.49 -3.83
C THR A 206 11.34 -4.73 -4.24
N THR A 207 10.99 -3.69 -3.49
CA THR A 207 9.96 -2.72 -3.88
C THR A 207 10.62 -1.38 -4.18
N THR A 208 10.38 -0.83 -5.37
CA THR A 208 11.00 0.42 -5.84
C THR A 208 9.93 1.39 -6.31
N TYR A 209 10.09 2.67 -5.98
CA TYR A 209 9.44 3.81 -6.62
C TYR A 209 10.51 4.83 -7.02
N ASP A 210 10.53 5.22 -8.29
CA ASP A 210 11.57 6.05 -8.91
C ASP A 210 11.19 7.55 -8.99
N GLY A 211 10.13 7.97 -8.28
CA GLY A 211 9.53 9.29 -8.42
C GLY A 211 8.45 9.39 -9.50
N HIS A 212 8.21 8.31 -10.27
CA HIS A 212 7.18 8.26 -11.30
C HIS A 212 6.45 6.92 -11.38
N SER A 213 7.19 5.83 -11.48
CA SER A 213 6.76 4.45 -11.62
C SER A 213 7.20 3.63 -10.40
N ALA A 214 6.48 2.54 -10.14
CA ALA A 214 6.84 1.62 -9.07
C ALA A 214 6.72 0.16 -9.49
N TRP A 215 7.52 -0.68 -8.85
CA TRP A 215 7.59 -2.11 -9.12
C TRP A 215 7.82 -2.89 -7.84
N ILE A 216 7.40 -4.15 -7.88
CA ILE A 216 7.78 -5.16 -6.91
C ILE A 216 8.43 -6.33 -7.65
N ALA A 217 9.60 -6.75 -7.20
CA ALA A 217 10.31 -7.93 -7.64
C ALA A 217 10.48 -8.87 -6.47
N ALA A 218 10.14 -10.14 -6.63
CA ALA A 218 10.13 -11.14 -5.58
C ALA A 218 10.10 -12.55 -6.23
N PRO A 219 10.56 -13.59 -5.51
CA PRO A 219 10.62 -14.96 -6.02
C PRO A 219 9.27 -15.47 -6.52
N ASP A 220 9.31 -16.47 -7.41
CA ASP A 220 8.12 -17.13 -7.94
C ASP A 220 7.37 -17.96 -6.89
N THR A 221 7.96 -18.21 -5.72
CA THR A 221 7.24 -18.76 -4.56
C THR A 221 6.26 -17.79 -3.94
N ASP A 222 6.50 -16.48 -4.10
CA ASP A 222 5.80 -15.43 -3.34
C ASP A 222 4.82 -14.65 -4.23
N GLN A 223 5.03 -14.65 -5.55
CA GLN A 223 4.18 -13.96 -6.50
C GLN A 223 4.19 -14.64 -7.88
N PRO A 224 3.14 -14.46 -8.70
CA PRO A 224 3.01 -15.16 -9.98
C PRO A 224 4.07 -14.73 -11.00
N MET A 225 4.51 -13.48 -10.95
CA MET A 225 5.49 -12.94 -11.89
C MET A 225 6.69 -12.40 -11.14
N PRO A 226 7.92 -12.59 -11.65
CA PRO A 226 9.11 -12.18 -10.92
C PRO A 226 9.24 -10.66 -10.76
N VAL A 227 8.60 -9.87 -11.63
CA VAL A 227 8.50 -8.40 -11.52
C VAL A 227 7.10 -7.95 -11.91
N MET A 228 6.41 -7.27 -11.00
CA MET A 228 5.12 -6.63 -11.26
C MET A 228 5.27 -5.10 -11.24
N THR A 229 4.57 -4.41 -12.14
CA THR A 229 4.44 -2.95 -12.10
C THR A 229 3.28 -2.59 -11.19
N LEU A 230 3.47 -1.65 -10.27
CA LEU A 230 2.42 -1.13 -9.42
C LEU A 230 1.59 -0.10 -10.19
N THR A 231 0.27 -0.18 -10.07
CA THR A 231 -0.69 0.69 -10.77
C THR A 231 -1.72 1.26 -9.80
N GLY A 232 -2.48 2.26 -10.24
CA GLY A 232 -3.60 2.80 -9.45
C GLY A 232 -3.20 3.16 -8.02
N GLY A 233 -3.95 2.63 -7.04
CA GLY A 233 -3.72 2.89 -5.62
C GLY A 233 -2.40 2.35 -5.07
N ASP A 234 -1.83 1.29 -5.67
CA ASP A 234 -0.50 0.80 -5.27
C ASP A 234 0.60 1.79 -5.66
N LEU A 235 0.52 2.34 -6.88
CA LEU A 235 1.47 3.36 -7.34
C LEU A 235 1.31 4.64 -6.53
N GLN A 236 0.07 5.10 -6.31
CA GLN A 236 -0.22 6.23 -5.43
C GLN A 236 0.37 6.01 -4.04
N GLY A 237 0.22 4.80 -3.52
CA GLY A 237 0.73 4.45 -2.22
C GLY A 237 2.25 4.40 -2.11
N ALA A 238 2.94 3.87 -3.13
CA ALA A 238 4.40 3.91 -3.20
C ALA A 238 4.92 5.37 -3.22
N LYS A 239 4.24 6.25 -3.96
CA LYS A 239 4.49 7.70 -3.95
C LYS A 239 4.28 8.33 -2.57
N VAL A 240 3.20 7.98 -1.87
CA VAL A 240 2.93 8.46 -0.52
C VAL A 240 4.02 8.02 0.45
N ASP A 241 4.42 6.74 0.44
CA ASP A 241 5.46 6.21 1.31
C ASP A 241 6.82 6.89 1.06
N ALA A 242 7.15 7.18 -0.20
CA ALA A 242 8.36 7.92 -0.56
C ALA A 242 8.28 9.39 -0.15
N THR A 243 7.13 10.06 -0.35
CA THR A 243 6.88 11.43 0.11
C THR A 243 7.00 11.55 1.64
N LEU A 244 6.52 10.56 2.39
CA LEU A 244 6.63 10.54 3.86
C LEU A 244 8.06 10.32 4.36
N SER A 245 8.96 9.83 3.49
CA SER A 245 10.40 9.78 3.79
C SER A 245 11.03 11.19 3.77
N PHE A 246 10.41 12.15 3.05
CA PHE A 246 10.82 13.56 2.94
C PHE A 246 9.61 14.51 3.02
N PRO A 247 8.98 14.68 4.20
CA PRO A 247 7.63 15.24 4.32
C PRO A 247 7.56 16.77 4.14
N THR A 248 8.60 17.44 3.65
CA THR A 248 8.58 18.89 3.36
C THR A 248 7.53 19.25 2.32
N GLY A 249 7.26 18.36 1.36
CA GLY A 249 6.27 18.53 0.31
C GLY A 249 4.88 17.96 0.63
N ILE A 250 4.62 17.51 1.86
CA ILE A 250 3.38 16.76 2.18
C ILE A 250 2.13 17.57 1.84
N LYS A 251 2.11 18.86 2.17
CA LYS A 251 0.95 19.75 1.92
C LYS A 251 0.58 19.82 0.44
N GLN A 252 1.57 19.72 -0.45
CA GLN A 252 1.41 19.76 -1.91
C GLN A 252 1.14 18.39 -2.54
N ALA A 253 1.27 17.30 -1.78
CA ALA A 253 1.02 15.94 -2.28
C ALA A 253 -0.45 15.71 -2.63
N PHE A 254 -1.36 16.49 -2.03
CA PHE A 254 -2.79 16.42 -2.26
C PHE A 254 -3.38 17.79 -2.55
N SER A 255 -4.29 17.83 -3.52
CA SER A 255 -5.01 19.03 -3.95
C SER A 255 -6.16 19.43 -3.01
N GLN A 256 -6.67 18.48 -2.23
CA GLN A 256 -7.72 18.71 -1.25
C GLN A 256 -7.40 18.02 0.07
N TRP A 257 -7.55 18.78 1.16
CA TRP A 257 -7.41 18.29 2.52
C TRP A 257 -8.70 18.48 3.31
N ARG A 258 -9.05 17.48 4.12
CA ARG A 258 -10.17 17.56 5.08
C ARG A 258 -9.76 16.94 6.40
N VAL A 259 -10.16 17.57 7.49
CA VAL A 259 -9.93 17.05 8.85
C VAL A 259 -11.22 16.41 9.34
N GLY A 260 -11.13 15.15 9.77
CA GLY A 260 -12.25 14.40 10.32
C GLY A 260 -12.41 14.62 11.82
N PHE A 261 -13.38 13.94 12.42
CA PHE A 261 -13.46 13.89 13.88
C PHE A 261 -12.22 13.21 14.46
N PRO A 262 -11.72 13.66 15.62
CA PRO A 262 -10.69 12.92 16.33
C PRO A 262 -11.23 11.53 16.72
N THR A 263 -10.32 10.58 16.87
CA THR A 263 -10.62 9.22 17.33
C THR A 263 -9.53 8.76 18.29
N THR A 264 -9.75 7.65 18.98
CA THR A 264 -8.73 7.01 19.82
C THR A 264 -8.15 5.79 19.10
N LEU A 265 -6.83 5.65 19.11
CA LEU A 265 -6.09 4.49 18.60
C LEU A 265 -5.14 3.99 19.69
N ASN A 266 -5.33 2.76 20.19
CA ASN A 266 -4.49 2.16 21.24
C ASN A 266 -4.26 3.12 22.43
N ASP A 267 -5.35 3.65 22.98
CA ASP A 267 -5.36 4.63 24.08
C ASP A 267 -4.69 5.99 23.78
N ARG A 268 -4.49 6.32 22.50
CA ARG A 268 -4.00 7.63 22.05
C ARG A 268 -5.07 8.40 21.30
N ASP A 269 -5.28 9.64 21.66
CA ASP A 269 -6.14 10.54 20.91
C ASP A 269 -5.41 11.02 19.66
N VAL A 270 -6.03 10.79 18.50
CA VAL A 270 -5.45 11.14 17.20
C VAL A 270 -6.39 12.03 16.41
N GLN A 271 -5.80 12.98 15.71
CA GLN A 271 -6.48 13.77 14.69
C GLN A 271 -6.38 13.07 13.34
N VAL A 272 -7.53 12.80 12.71
CA VAL A 272 -7.57 12.22 11.36
C VAL A 272 -7.61 13.33 10.33
N VAL A 273 -6.73 13.25 9.33
CA VAL A 273 -6.65 14.17 8.19
C VAL A 273 -6.65 13.35 6.91
N GLN A 274 -7.50 13.70 5.95
CA GLN A 274 -7.57 13.05 4.65
C GLN A 274 -7.01 13.95 3.55
N GLY A 275 -6.08 13.41 2.78
CA GLY A 275 -5.64 13.97 1.49
C GLY A 275 -6.41 13.33 0.33
N SER A 276 -6.75 14.11 -0.70
CA SER A 276 -7.45 13.61 -1.89
C SER A 276 -6.99 14.33 -3.16
N ASN A 277 -6.94 13.57 -4.26
CA ASN A 277 -6.69 14.07 -5.61
C ASN A 277 -7.77 13.56 -6.57
N PRO A 278 -8.12 14.32 -7.62
CA PRO A 278 -9.04 13.84 -8.64
C PRO A 278 -8.54 12.54 -9.28
N GLY A 279 -9.40 11.53 -9.34
CA GLY A 279 -9.09 10.23 -9.95
C GLY A 279 -8.26 9.27 -9.09
N GLU A 280 -7.86 9.68 -7.89
CA GLU A 280 -7.16 8.83 -6.93
C GLU A 280 -8.06 8.49 -5.73
N THR A 281 -7.73 7.42 -5.02
CA THR A 281 -8.33 7.09 -3.74
C THR A 281 -7.84 8.04 -2.63
N PRO A 282 -8.68 8.35 -1.63
CA PRO A 282 -8.26 9.17 -0.50
C PRO A 282 -7.20 8.45 0.35
N VAL A 283 -6.35 9.23 1.00
CA VAL A 283 -5.37 8.74 1.97
C VAL A 283 -5.64 9.40 3.32
N LYS A 284 -5.80 8.58 4.36
CA LYS A 284 -6.03 9.04 5.74
C LYS A 284 -4.74 8.99 6.54
N PHE A 285 -4.41 10.10 7.17
CA PHE A 285 -3.27 10.31 8.05
C PHE A 285 -3.79 10.53 9.47
N TYR A 286 -3.20 9.83 10.43
CA TYR A 286 -3.59 9.87 11.83
C TYR A 286 -2.43 10.43 12.64
N PHE A 287 -2.61 11.65 13.16
CA PHE A 287 -1.61 12.37 13.91
C PHE A 287 -1.92 12.28 15.40
N ASP A 288 -0.95 11.83 16.20
CA ASP A 288 -1.05 11.85 17.66
C ASP A 288 -1.19 13.29 18.16
N GLN A 289 -2.27 13.59 18.91
CA GLN A 289 -2.57 14.96 19.32
C GLN A 289 -1.55 15.51 20.34
N GLN A 290 -0.90 14.62 21.10
CA GLN A 290 0.09 15.01 22.10
C GLN A 290 1.45 15.34 21.49
N SER A 291 2.01 14.44 20.67
CA SER A 291 3.34 14.62 20.08
C SER A 291 3.34 15.33 18.74
N GLY A 292 2.21 15.37 18.03
CA GLY A 292 2.10 15.83 16.65
C GLY A 292 2.66 14.83 15.61
N LEU A 293 3.15 13.66 16.03
CA LEU A 293 3.73 12.68 15.12
C LEU A 293 2.65 11.91 14.37
N LEU A 294 2.93 11.57 13.11
CA LEU A 294 2.13 10.64 12.33
C LEU A 294 2.26 9.23 12.92
N VAL A 295 1.16 8.62 13.33
CA VAL A 295 1.16 7.28 13.93
C VAL A 295 0.49 6.23 13.05
N ARG A 296 -0.37 6.65 12.12
CA ARG A 296 -0.97 5.74 11.14
C ARG A 296 -1.24 6.42 9.81
N VAL A 297 -1.10 5.63 8.74
CA VAL A 297 -1.65 5.92 7.41
C VAL A 297 -2.59 4.80 7.01
N VAL A 298 -3.72 5.15 6.40
CA VAL A 298 -4.60 4.20 5.71
C VAL A 298 -4.78 4.70 4.28
N ARG A 299 -4.40 3.88 3.31
CA ARG A 299 -4.58 4.12 1.87
C ARG A 299 -5.31 2.95 1.23
N TYR A 300 -5.82 3.14 0.02
CA TYR A 300 -6.66 2.15 -0.63
C TYR A 300 -6.24 1.88 -2.08
N THR A 301 -6.46 0.66 -2.56
CA THR A 301 -6.46 0.34 -3.99
C THR A 301 -7.91 0.18 -4.43
N ASN A 302 -8.34 0.92 -5.46
CA ASN A 302 -9.70 0.83 -5.99
C ASN A 302 -9.81 -0.36 -6.95
N LEU A 303 -10.33 -1.47 -6.45
CA LEU A 303 -10.52 -2.70 -7.22
C LEU A 303 -11.94 -2.77 -7.79
N PRO A 304 -12.18 -3.62 -8.81
CA PRO A 304 -13.52 -3.86 -9.35
C PRO A 304 -14.55 -4.34 -8.31
N VAL A 305 -14.08 -4.84 -7.15
CA VAL A 305 -14.89 -5.50 -6.13
C VAL A 305 -14.94 -4.77 -4.79
N GLY A 306 -14.17 -3.70 -4.61
CA GLY A 306 -14.03 -3.01 -3.32
C GLY A 306 -12.86 -2.04 -3.25
N LEU A 307 -12.79 -1.27 -2.15
CA LEU A 307 -11.53 -0.62 -1.77
C LEU A 307 -10.69 -1.62 -0.99
N ASN A 308 -9.50 -1.91 -1.48
CA ASN A 308 -8.55 -2.75 -0.77
C ASN A 308 -7.70 -1.89 0.17
N PRO A 309 -7.81 -2.00 1.50
CA PRO A 309 -7.05 -1.15 2.41
C PRO A 309 -5.61 -1.63 2.56
N THR A 310 -4.71 -0.66 2.73
CA THR A 310 -3.37 -0.86 3.29
C THR A 310 -3.21 0.11 4.46
N GLN A 311 -2.89 -0.43 5.63
CA GLN A 311 -2.63 0.32 6.85
C GLN A 311 -1.13 0.28 7.16
N ILE A 312 -0.57 1.41 7.55
CA ILE A 312 0.81 1.52 8.05
C ILE A 312 0.76 2.17 9.42
N ASP A 313 1.25 1.48 10.44
CA ASP A 313 1.39 1.98 11.81
C ASP A 313 2.84 2.31 12.10
N PHE A 314 3.13 3.56 12.48
CA PHE A 314 4.49 4.03 12.79
C PHE A 314 4.74 4.05 14.30
N ALA A 315 5.94 3.66 14.70
CA ALA A 315 6.38 3.62 16.08
C ALA A 315 7.88 3.91 16.20
N ASP A 316 8.33 4.08 17.45
CA ASP A 316 9.75 4.25 17.80
C ASP A 316 10.43 5.38 17.01
N TYR A 317 9.87 6.59 17.11
CA TYR A 317 10.48 7.77 16.50
C TYR A 317 11.77 8.14 17.22
N ARG A 318 12.89 8.14 16.48
CA ARG A 318 14.22 8.50 17.01
C ARG A 318 14.82 9.68 16.27
N ASP A 319 15.73 10.38 16.92
CA ASP A 319 16.46 11.48 16.30
C ASP A 319 17.56 10.96 15.37
N VAL A 320 17.57 11.46 14.13
CA VAL A 320 18.60 11.21 13.13
C VAL A 320 18.99 12.57 12.55
N SER A 321 20.12 13.10 13.01
CA SER A 321 20.61 14.44 12.63
C SER A 321 19.58 15.56 12.84
N GLY A 322 18.87 15.53 13.98
CA GLY A 322 17.87 16.54 14.32
C GLY A 322 16.52 16.38 13.63
N VAL A 323 16.32 15.28 12.90
CA VAL A 323 15.04 14.88 12.30
C VAL A 323 14.51 13.64 13.01
N LYS A 324 13.24 13.63 13.40
CA LYS A 324 12.59 12.43 13.92
C LYS A 324 12.24 11.49 12.77
N VAL A 325 12.68 10.24 12.87
CA VAL A 325 12.44 9.18 11.88
C VAL A 325 11.82 7.98 12.61
N PRO A 326 10.77 7.33 12.07
CA PRO A 326 10.24 6.11 12.67
C PRO A 326 11.23 4.96 12.48
N PHE A 327 11.62 4.29 13.58
CA PHE A 327 12.48 3.10 13.54
C PHE A 327 11.68 1.81 13.52
N ARG A 328 10.36 1.87 13.66
CA ARG A 328 9.48 0.71 13.51
C ARG A 328 8.23 1.08 12.76
N TRP A 329 7.81 0.23 11.84
CA TRP A 329 6.45 0.29 11.31
C TRP A 329 5.88 -1.09 11.05
N THR A 330 4.56 -1.18 11.14
CA THR A 330 3.78 -2.35 10.75
C THR A 330 2.97 -2.02 9.52
N VAL A 331 3.07 -2.81 8.47
CA VAL A 331 2.18 -2.72 7.30
C VAL A 331 1.17 -3.86 7.41
N THR A 332 -0.12 -3.57 7.24
CA THR A 332 -1.20 -4.58 7.22
C THR A 332 -2.06 -4.35 5.99
N TRP A 333 -2.32 -5.42 5.24
CA TRP A 333 -3.17 -5.44 4.06
C TRP A 333 -4.03 -6.72 4.10
N THR A 334 -4.91 -6.91 3.12
CA THR A 334 -5.95 -7.96 3.17
C THR A 334 -5.46 -9.39 3.31
N ASP A 335 -4.26 -9.67 2.85
CA ASP A 335 -3.66 -10.99 2.70
C ASP A 335 -2.28 -11.06 3.36
N GLY A 336 -1.97 -10.11 4.25
CA GLY A 336 -0.73 -10.17 4.98
C GLY A 336 -0.49 -9.01 5.94
N ARG A 337 0.58 -9.17 6.69
CA ARG A 337 1.11 -8.16 7.59
C ARG A 337 2.62 -8.30 7.60
N SER A 338 3.32 -7.20 7.83
CA SER A 338 4.75 -7.22 8.09
C SER A 338 5.15 -6.18 9.11
N VAL A 339 6.27 -6.42 9.78
CA VAL A 339 6.91 -5.49 10.70
C VAL A 339 8.32 -5.22 10.19
N THR A 340 8.66 -3.94 10.03
CA THR A 340 10.04 -3.52 9.79
C THR A 340 10.56 -2.82 11.04
N GLU A 341 11.77 -3.18 11.46
CA GLU A 341 12.49 -2.55 12.58
C GLU A 341 13.88 -2.15 12.12
N LEU A 342 14.17 -0.85 12.13
CA LEU A 342 15.46 -0.28 11.80
C LEU A 342 16.40 -0.31 13.01
N ASN A 343 17.67 -0.58 12.75
CA ASN A 343 18.74 -0.45 13.74
C ASN A 343 19.75 0.63 13.36
N GLN A 344 19.79 1.04 12.09
CA GLN A 344 20.70 2.05 11.58
C GLN A 344 19.99 2.91 10.53
N VAL A 345 20.17 4.23 10.63
CA VAL A 345 19.81 5.20 9.59
C VAL A 345 21.00 6.10 9.37
N GLN A 346 21.54 6.10 8.15
CA GLN A 346 22.61 7.00 7.72
C GLN A 346 22.01 8.13 6.89
N PRO A 347 21.84 9.33 7.46
CA PRO A 347 21.31 10.48 6.74
C PRO A 347 22.33 11.01 5.74
N ASN A 348 21.83 11.59 4.65
CA ASN A 348 22.61 12.23 3.58
C ASN A 348 23.70 11.34 2.98
N ALA A 349 23.49 10.02 3.00
CA ALA A 349 24.37 9.06 2.35
C ALA A 349 24.30 9.19 0.82
N ALA A 350 25.43 8.99 0.14
CA ALA A 350 25.44 8.85 -1.31
C ALA A 350 24.72 7.55 -1.69
N VAL A 351 23.71 7.65 -2.54
CA VAL A 351 22.94 6.51 -3.05
C VAL A 351 23.13 6.43 -4.56
N ASP A 352 23.51 5.25 -5.04
CA ASP A 352 23.60 4.99 -6.48
C ASP A 352 22.19 5.09 -7.11
N ALA A 353 22.07 5.85 -8.20
CA ALA A 353 20.81 6.00 -8.93
C ALA A 353 20.24 4.66 -9.41
N ALA A 354 21.10 3.66 -9.65
CA ALA A 354 20.67 2.31 -10.03
C ALA A 354 19.80 1.63 -8.95
N LYS A 355 19.87 2.06 -7.68
CA LYS A 355 19.01 1.55 -6.62
C LYS A 355 17.54 1.91 -6.80
N PHE A 356 17.23 2.96 -7.57
CA PHE A 356 15.87 3.41 -7.83
C PHE A 356 15.36 3.00 -9.21
N ALA A 357 16.19 2.34 -10.03
CA ALA A 357 15.74 1.79 -11.30
C ALA A 357 14.76 0.62 -11.08
N LYS A 358 14.02 0.27 -12.14
CA LYS A 358 13.19 -0.94 -12.16
C LYS A 358 14.03 -2.15 -11.69
N PRO A 359 13.60 -2.88 -10.65
CA PRO A 359 14.37 -4.00 -10.12
C PRO A 359 14.47 -5.12 -11.15
N ALA A 360 15.62 -5.80 -11.17
CA ALA A 360 15.78 -7.04 -11.91
C ALA A 360 14.93 -8.15 -11.26
N PRO A 361 14.50 -9.17 -12.03
CA PRO A 361 13.99 -10.40 -11.47
C PRO A 361 14.96 -10.97 -10.42
N PRO A 362 14.48 -11.41 -9.24
CA PRO A 362 15.37 -12.04 -8.28
C PRO A 362 15.95 -13.31 -8.88
N SER A 363 17.17 -13.65 -8.47
CA SER A 363 17.80 -14.89 -8.93
C SER A 363 16.97 -16.08 -8.43
N PRO A 364 16.61 -17.04 -9.30
CA PRO A 364 15.87 -18.21 -8.86
C PRO A 364 16.70 -18.95 -7.82
N VAL A 365 16.11 -19.24 -6.66
CA VAL A 365 16.74 -20.14 -5.70
C VAL A 365 16.90 -21.49 -6.39
N LYS A 366 18.12 -22.02 -6.39
CA LYS A 366 18.35 -23.40 -6.82
C LYS A 366 17.52 -24.29 -5.91
N SER A 367 16.36 -24.72 -6.39
CA SER A 367 15.52 -25.69 -5.71
C SER A 367 16.41 -26.87 -5.32
N ALA A 368 16.63 -27.05 -4.02
CA ALA A 368 17.05 -28.34 -3.49
C ALA A 368 15.85 -29.26 -3.73
N LYS A 369 15.80 -29.87 -4.93
CA LYS A 369 14.88 -30.98 -5.17
C LYS A 369 15.15 -32.03 -4.09
N PRO A 370 14.12 -32.56 -3.40
CA PRO A 370 14.26 -33.82 -2.70
C PRO A 370 14.59 -34.95 -3.70
#